data_AF-A0AAU4JQ37-F1
#
_entry.id   AF-A0AAU4JQ37-F1
#
_cell.length_a   1.000
_cell.length_b   1.000
_cell.length_c   1.000
_cell.angle_alpha   90.00
_cell.angle_beta   90.00
_cell.angle_gamma   90.00
#
_symmetry.space_group_name_H-M   'P 1'
#
loop_
_entity.id
_entity.type
_entity.pdbx_description
1 polymer ?
#
loop_
_entity_poly.entity_id
_entity_poly.type
_entity_poly.pdbx_seq_one_letter_code
_entity_poly.pdbx_strand_id
1 'polypeptide(L)'
;MTDPVAGSSRPAGWSLRVLFGVIGLTALVLGYVGFDRLLQSRPDVAHDPYDVLYYDLQLFVFGAEPFQDAGPYPWQLQVARFAAPLFTLLAVAEASRLLLAAETRRLRARRARGHVLVCGDSQFAHMLADRLFADGERVVVVRSEPFGPLEYRWRRYLGVVGDPTSPEVLRGAGLPRAHTIYACSEDDDRNHAIANTANRLIQDRRQPPRVYILVHDSEMCLSLQARRLGAAGSSRLRLDYFHVDDVAARALHRHHPLPSGGDRPTRILIAGTGTFRRALLVETARHWRASRADTPGGNAVPPLRVDVVAPDAGTEIALASSRYPFLATVCQLTAYDLDLDGVVGLGRYRYDRIYVCAPDEISGLQFVLDTPALWQGAESAVFVPVYRQAALAAAFHGDSRHDLLDEVHGKLRLYPVLTHACDAGLIAEDLTERLARLIHERYVQAQQRAGVRLGDAPAMVDWSRLPESLRRANRAHVQDIAAKLLDLGCVVAPRHGGTGDASAAGQAIDDRIEELAHLEHDRWCRERRGDGWTYGDPRDDVQRRHPALRPWEELPSDVQEQNREGIRALPDVLSDSGFELIRLAPPVPAQRRGPRDAA
;
A
#
# COMPACT_ATOMS: atom_id res chain seq x y z
N MET A 1 -17.30 9.94 -22.48
CA MET A 1 -17.58 10.04 -23.93
C MET A 1 -16.49 10.85 -24.63
N THR A 2 -15.62 10.14 -25.33
CA THR A 2 -14.83 10.60 -26.48
C THR A 2 -14.74 9.36 -27.37
N ASP A 3 -15.20 9.45 -28.61
CA ASP A 3 -15.29 8.32 -29.55
C ASP A 3 -13.97 7.54 -29.64
N PRO A 4 -14.01 6.20 -29.79
CA PRO A 4 -12.82 5.47 -30.19
C PRO A 4 -12.60 5.77 -31.67
N VAL A 5 -11.69 6.71 -31.94
CA VAL A 5 -11.07 6.80 -33.26
C VAL A 5 -10.45 5.44 -33.53
N ALA A 6 -11.05 4.69 -34.45
CA ALA A 6 -10.46 3.51 -35.05
C ALA A 6 -9.20 3.92 -35.81
N GLY A 7 -8.12 4.14 -35.06
CA GLY A 7 -6.79 4.39 -35.57
C GLY A 7 -6.25 3.09 -36.13
N SER A 8 -6.45 2.87 -37.42
CA SER A 8 -5.65 1.95 -38.23
C SER A 8 -4.21 2.45 -38.32
N SER A 9 -3.52 2.61 -37.18
CA SER A 9 -2.09 2.75 -37.17
C SER A 9 -1.51 1.36 -37.42
N ARG A 10 -1.32 1.00 -38.70
CA ARG A 10 -0.22 0.07 -39.03
C ARG A 10 1.00 0.59 -38.27
N PRO A 11 1.61 -0.20 -37.38
CA PRO A 11 2.60 0.35 -36.47
C PRO A 11 3.76 0.83 -37.34
N ALA A 12 4.19 2.07 -37.16
CA ALA A 12 5.33 2.64 -37.88
C ALA A 12 6.60 1.74 -37.80
N GLY A 13 6.67 0.83 -36.81
CA GLY A 13 7.71 -0.19 -36.72
C GLY A 13 7.61 -1.34 -37.74
N TRP A 14 6.41 -1.70 -38.24
CA TRP A 14 6.26 -2.73 -39.27
C TRP A 14 6.69 -2.21 -40.63
N SER A 15 6.25 -1.00 -41.02
CA SER A 15 6.70 -0.36 -42.26
C SER A 15 8.22 -0.12 -42.27
N LEU A 16 8.80 0.26 -41.11
CA LEU A 16 10.24 0.43 -40.98
C LEU A 16 11.01 -0.90 -41.08
N ARG A 17 10.50 -2.00 -40.50
CA ARG A 17 11.10 -3.33 -40.62
C ARG A 17 11.00 -3.89 -42.03
N VAL A 18 9.89 -3.65 -42.72
CA VAL A 18 9.71 -4.02 -44.14
C VAL A 18 10.68 -3.22 -45.01
N LEU A 19 10.76 -1.90 -44.80
CA LEU A 19 11.74 -1.06 -45.50
C LEU A 19 13.17 -1.52 -45.25
N PHE A 20 13.50 -1.88 -44.00
CA PHE A 20 14.81 -2.41 -43.64
C PHE A 20 15.12 -3.74 -44.35
N GLY A 21 14.17 -4.67 -44.39
CA GLY A 21 14.29 -5.92 -45.14
C GLY A 21 14.42 -5.71 -46.64
N VAL A 22 13.69 -4.74 -47.20
CA VAL A 22 13.81 -4.35 -48.62
C VAL A 22 15.20 -3.78 -48.91
N ILE A 23 15.76 -2.93 -48.04
CA ILE A 23 17.11 -2.39 -48.22
C ILE A 23 18.16 -3.51 -48.22
N GLY A 24 18.09 -4.44 -47.26
CA GLY A 24 19.01 -5.59 -47.19
C GLY A 24 18.91 -6.49 -48.43
N LEU A 25 17.69 -6.84 -48.84
CA LEU A 25 17.46 -7.65 -50.04
C LEU A 25 17.91 -6.94 -51.32
N THR A 26 17.64 -5.64 -51.43
CA THR A 26 18.07 -4.84 -52.59
C THR A 26 19.58 -4.77 -52.66
N ALA A 27 20.26 -4.59 -51.52
CA ALA A 27 21.73 -4.59 -51.47
C ALA A 27 22.32 -5.94 -51.91
N LEU A 28 21.75 -7.06 -51.45
CA LEU A 28 22.16 -8.41 -51.85
C LEU A 28 21.93 -8.66 -53.35
N VAL A 29 20.74 -8.35 -53.87
CA VAL A 29 20.44 -8.56 -55.30
C VAL A 29 21.34 -7.68 -56.19
N LEU A 30 21.55 -6.41 -55.82
CA LEU A 30 22.43 -5.52 -56.58
C LEU A 30 23.90 -5.91 -56.45
N GLY A 31 24.33 -6.43 -55.30
CA GLY A 31 25.68 -6.93 -55.09
C GLY A 31 25.95 -8.19 -55.91
N TYR A 32 25.06 -9.18 -55.87
CA TYR A 32 25.14 -10.37 -56.72
C TYR A 32 25.18 -10.03 -58.23
N VAL A 33 24.24 -9.20 -58.71
CA VAL A 33 24.22 -8.74 -60.12
C VAL A 33 25.47 -7.93 -60.47
N GLY A 34 25.96 -7.13 -59.53
CA GLY A 34 27.15 -6.32 -59.68
C GLY A 34 28.42 -7.15 -59.81
N PHE A 35 28.59 -8.17 -58.97
CA PHE A 35 29.71 -9.09 -59.01
C PHE A 35 29.66 -10.01 -60.22
N ASP A 36 28.50 -10.59 -60.55
CA ASP A 36 28.31 -11.42 -61.74
C ASP A 36 28.72 -10.67 -63.03
N ARG A 37 28.30 -9.41 -63.18
CA ARG A 37 28.71 -8.56 -64.30
C ARG A 37 30.19 -8.19 -64.29
N LEU A 38 30.76 -7.91 -63.11
CA LEU A 38 32.17 -7.57 -62.97
C LEU A 38 33.06 -8.77 -63.34
N LEU A 39 32.71 -9.96 -62.88
CA LEU A 39 33.44 -11.21 -63.09
C LEU A 39 33.30 -11.71 -64.54
N GLN A 40 32.11 -11.60 -65.15
CA GLN A 40 31.91 -11.86 -66.59
C GLN A 40 32.74 -10.93 -67.49
N SER A 41 33.04 -9.70 -67.03
CA SER A 41 33.89 -8.75 -67.75
C SER A 41 35.40 -8.99 -67.58
N ARG A 42 35.79 -9.93 -66.70
CA ARG A 42 37.18 -10.32 -66.42
C ARG A 42 37.37 -11.82 -66.69
N PRO A 43 37.46 -12.25 -67.97
CA PRO A 43 37.53 -13.66 -68.34
C PRO A 43 38.79 -14.40 -67.84
N ASP A 44 39.78 -13.68 -67.31
CA ASP A 44 41.04 -14.25 -66.78
C ASP A 44 40.88 -14.89 -65.38
N VAL A 45 39.72 -14.72 -64.74
CA VAL A 45 39.42 -15.26 -63.40
C VAL A 45 38.28 -16.27 -63.52
N ALA A 46 38.56 -17.56 -63.33
CA ALA A 46 37.51 -18.57 -63.24
C ALA A 46 36.68 -18.34 -61.96
N HIS A 47 35.36 -18.31 -62.10
CA HIS A 47 34.43 -18.07 -61.00
C HIS A 47 33.19 -18.95 -61.12
N ASP A 48 32.69 -19.46 -59.99
CA ASP A 48 31.41 -20.15 -59.87
C ASP A 48 30.34 -19.18 -59.30
N PRO A 49 29.04 -19.34 -59.62
CA PRO A 49 27.94 -18.74 -58.85
C PRO A 49 28.13 -18.71 -57.31
N TYR A 50 28.76 -19.72 -56.72
CA TYR A 50 29.05 -19.72 -55.27
C TYR A 50 30.09 -18.67 -54.86
N ASP A 51 31.06 -18.35 -55.72
CA ASP A 51 32.06 -17.31 -55.46
C ASP A 51 31.43 -15.92 -55.50
N VAL A 52 30.51 -15.69 -56.47
CA VAL A 52 29.73 -14.44 -56.57
C VAL A 52 28.92 -14.19 -55.30
N LEU A 53 28.24 -15.23 -54.80
CA LEU A 53 27.50 -15.16 -53.54
C LEU A 53 28.42 -14.91 -52.34
N TYR A 54 29.59 -15.53 -52.30
CA TYR A 54 30.57 -15.32 -51.23
C TYR A 54 31.07 -13.87 -51.19
N TYR A 55 31.46 -13.30 -52.34
CA TYR A 55 31.89 -11.90 -52.43
C TYR A 55 30.76 -10.91 -52.09
N ASP A 56 29.53 -11.20 -52.51
CA ASP A 56 28.35 -10.41 -52.17
C ASP A 56 28.11 -10.39 -50.64
N LEU A 57 28.19 -11.55 -49.98
CA LEU A 57 28.09 -11.64 -48.52
C LEU A 57 29.23 -10.90 -47.81
N GLN A 58 30.44 -10.88 -48.37
CA GLN A 58 31.57 -10.13 -47.81
C GLN A 58 31.31 -8.62 -47.74
N LEU A 59 30.48 -8.04 -48.63
CA LEU A 59 30.11 -6.63 -48.57
C LEU A 59 29.43 -6.25 -47.25
N PHE A 60 28.72 -7.19 -46.61
CA PHE A 60 28.04 -6.96 -45.33
C PHE A 60 29.00 -6.95 -44.13
N VAL A 61 30.22 -7.50 -44.27
CA VAL A 61 31.22 -7.63 -43.19
C VAL A 61 32.44 -6.73 -43.43
N PHE A 62 32.35 -5.77 -44.37
CA PHE A 62 33.47 -4.95 -44.82
C PHE A 62 34.66 -5.77 -45.38
N GLY A 63 34.36 -6.91 -46.04
CA GLY A 63 35.36 -7.67 -46.79
C GLY A 63 35.74 -6.95 -48.09
N ALA A 64 37.04 -6.89 -48.39
CA ALA A 64 37.61 -6.05 -49.44
C ALA A 64 38.09 -6.82 -50.70
N GLU A 65 37.87 -8.13 -50.79
CA GLU A 65 38.22 -8.93 -51.97
C GLU A 65 36.99 -8.96 -52.89
N PRO A 66 37.02 -8.40 -54.12
CA PRO A 66 38.11 -8.25 -55.10
C PRO A 66 38.44 -6.77 -55.44
N PHE A 67 38.31 -5.86 -54.49
CA PHE A 67 38.52 -4.41 -54.69
C PHE A 67 40.00 -3.99 -54.70
N GLN A 68 40.93 -4.94 -54.82
CA GLN A 68 42.38 -4.68 -54.83
C GLN A 68 42.81 -3.88 -56.08
N ASP A 69 42.05 -3.98 -57.18
CA ASP A 69 42.27 -3.19 -58.40
C ASP A 69 41.25 -2.05 -58.52
N ALA A 70 41.73 -0.84 -58.77
CA ALA A 70 40.88 0.30 -59.12
C ALA A 70 40.33 0.13 -60.56
N GLY A 71 39.04 -0.19 -60.68
CA GLY A 71 38.37 -0.33 -61.97
C GLY A 71 37.01 0.36 -62.01
N PRO A 72 36.44 0.59 -63.21
CA PRO A 72 35.05 1.03 -63.32
C PRO A 72 34.13 -0.10 -62.85
N TYR A 73 33.60 0.01 -61.63
CA TYR A 73 32.64 -0.96 -61.12
C TYR A 73 31.24 -0.72 -61.71
N PRO A 74 30.45 -1.78 -61.98
CA PRO A 74 29.04 -1.65 -62.33
C PRO A 74 28.29 -0.80 -61.29
N TRP A 75 27.36 0.03 -61.74
CA TRP A 75 26.62 0.92 -60.83
C TRP A 75 25.85 0.13 -59.76
N GLN A 76 25.41 -1.10 -60.06
CA GLN A 76 24.77 -1.98 -59.07
C GLN A 76 25.70 -2.27 -57.89
N LEU A 77 26.96 -2.60 -58.19
CA LEU A 77 27.99 -2.85 -57.19
C LEU A 77 28.38 -1.57 -56.43
N GLN A 78 28.37 -0.42 -57.11
CA GLN A 78 28.60 0.90 -56.50
C GLN A 78 27.53 1.25 -55.46
N VAL A 79 26.28 0.83 -55.68
CA VAL A 79 25.20 1.01 -54.70
C VAL A 79 25.35 -0.03 -53.57
N ALA A 80 25.55 -1.30 -53.90
CA ALA A 80 25.66 -2.39 -52.93
C ALA A 80 26.81 -2.20 -51.94
N ARG A 81 27.99 -1.74 -52.40
CA ARG A 81 29.19 -1.54 -51.55
C ARG A 81 28.99 -0.52 -50.41
N PHE A 82 28.00 0.35 -50.51
CA PHE A 82 27.64 1.28 -49.43
C PHE A 82 26.36 0.85 -48.71
N ALA A 83 25.39 0.29 -49.43
CA ALA A 83 24.12 -0.14 -48.85
C ALA A 83 24.29 -1.35 -47.91
N ALA A 84 25.12 -2.34 -48.26
CA ALA A 84 25.34 -3.54 -47.45
C ALA A 84 26.02 -3.24 -46.10
N PRO A 85 27.17 -2.51 -46.04
CA PRO A 85 27.74 -2.14 -44.75
C PRO A 85 26.84 -1.21 -43.92
N LEU A 86 26.11 -0.29 -44.56
CA LEU A 86 25.14 0.57 -43.87
C LEU A 86 24.00 -0.26 -43.25
N PHE A 87 23.50 -1.27 -43.97
CA PHE A 87 22.52 -2.22 -43.44
C PHE A 87 23.06 -2.95 -42.22
N THR A 88 24.29 -3.48 -42.27
CA THR A 88 24.93 -4.15 -41.13
C THR A 88 25.07 -3.20 -39.94
N LEU A 89 25.54 -1.96 -40.15
CA LEU A 89 25.66 -0.96 -39.10
C LEU A 89 24.30 -0.63 -38.46
N LEU A 90 23.26 -0.46 -39.27
CA LEU A 90 21.90 -0.21 -38.78
C LEU A 90 21.32 -1.43 -38.04
N ALA A 91 21.59 -2.66 -38.51
CA ALA A 91 21.20 -3.89 -37.82
C ALA A 91 21.85 -3.98 -36.43
N VAL A 92 23.17 -3.74 -36.37
CA VAL A 92 23.93 -3.71 -35.11
C VAL A 92 23.44 -2.59 -34.19
N ALA A 93 23.16 -1.40 -34.73
CA ALA A 93 22.63 -0.29 -33.96
C ALA A 93 21.24 -0.60 -33.36
N GLU A 94 20.33 -1.20 -34.13
CA GLU A 94 18.99 -1.56 -33.66
C GLU A 94 19.05 -2.71 -32.63
N ALA A 95 19.90 -3.72 -32.85
CA ALA A 95 20.15 -4.77 -31.87
C ALA A 95 20.75 -4.21 -30.57
N SER A 96 21.72 -3.30 -30.68
CA SER A 96 22.35 -2.62 -29.54
C SER A 96 21.37 -1.72 -28.79
N ARG A 97 20.44 -1.05 -29.50
CA ARG A 97 19.41 -0.20 -28.90
C ARG A 97 18.52 -0.99 -27.94
N LEU A 98 18.17 -2.24 -28.27
CA LEU A 98 17.35 -3.09 -27.42
C LEU A 98 18.09 -3.50 -26.14
N LEU A 99 19.37 -3.87 -26.26
CA LEU A 99 20.23 -4.21 -25.12
C LEU A 99 20.47 -3.00 -24.20
N LEU A 100 20.77 -1.84 -24.78
CA LEU A 100 21.02 -0.60 -24.05
C LEU A 100 19.74 0.03 -23.47
N ALA A 101 18.56 -0.27 -24.02
CA ALA A 101 17.29 0.26 -23.50
C ALA A 101 17.03 -0.19 -22.05
N ALA A 102 17.35 -1.44 -21.72
CA ALA A 102 17.23 -1.94 -20.34
C ALA A 102 18.20 -1.23 -19.39
N GLU A 103 19.47 -1.12 -19.80
CA GLU A 103 20.52 -0.53 -18.97
C GLU A 103 20.34 0.98 -18.78
N THR A 104 19.89 1.69 -19.82
CA THR A 104 19.57 3.12 -19.74
C THR A 104 18.37 3.39 -18.82
N ARG A 105 17.35 2.53 -18.82
CA ARG A 105 16.23 2.61 -17.85
C ARG A 105 16.71 2.38 -16.42
N ARG A 106 17.53 1.35 -16.19
CA ARG A 106 18.14 1.08 -14.88
C ARG A 106 18.97 2.28 -14.40
N LEU A 107 19.75 2.90 -15.29
CA LEU A 107 20.53 4.10 -14.95
C LEU A 107 19.65 5.31 -14.62
N ARG A 108 18.55 5.52 -15.36
CA ARG A 108 17.56 6.57 -15.08
C ARG A 108 16.87 6.34 -13.74
N ALA A 109 16.46 5.11 -13.45
CA ALA A 109 15.84 4.72 -12.18
C ALA A 109 16.83 4.92 -11.02
N ARG A 110 18.08 4.47 -11.15
CA ARG A 110 19.15 4.67 -10.16
C ARG A 110 19.41 6.14 -9.86
N ARG A 111 19.27 7.01 -10.86
CA ARG A 111 19.48 8.46 -10.71
C ARG A 111 18.23 9.20 -10.21
N ALA A 112 17.05 8.58 -10.22
CA ALA A 112 15.83 9.18 -9.71
C ALA A 112 15.96 9.55 -8.22
N ARG A 113 15.19 10.57 -7.82
CA ARG A 113 15.17 11.14 -6.46
C ARG A 113 13.73 11.52 -6.14
N GLY A 114 13.35 11.39 -4.87
CA GLY A 114 12.02 11.78 -4.42
C GLY A 114 10.94 11.01 -5.18
N HIS A 115 11.17 9.71 -5.35
CA HIS A 115 10.25 8.81 -6.02
C HIS A 115 9.72 7.76 -5.05
N VAL A 116 8.61 7.15 -5.43
CA VAL A 116 8.03 5.97 -4.83
C VAL A 116 8.59 4.73 -5.54
N LEU A 117 9.00 3.74 -4.75
CA LEU A 117 9.46 2.45 -5.24
C LEU A 117 8.38 1.39 -4.95
N VAL A 118 7.82 0.76 -5.98
CA VAL A 118 6.88 -0.35 -5.83
C VAL A 118 7.56 -1.63 -6.25
N CYS A 119 7.69 -2.59 -5.35
CA CYS A 119 8.37 -3.86 -5.55
C CYS A 119 7.35 -5.01 -5.55
N GLY A 120 7.36 -5.82 -6.62
CA GLY A 120 6.51 -7.01 -6.71
C GLY A 120 5.90 -7.20 -8.10
N ASP A 121 5.51 -8.43 -8.37
CA ASP A 121 4.86 -8.85 -9.62
C ASP A 121 3.33 -9.03 -9.47
N SER A 122 2.78 -8.73 -8.28
CA SER A 122 1.34 -8.95 -8.02
C SER A 122 0.47 -7.97 -8.80
N GLN A 123 -0.79 -8.38 -9.04
CA GLN A 123 -1.82 -7.48 -9.59
C GLN A 123 -1.96 -6.20 -8.74
N PHE A 124 -1.93 -6.34 -7.40
CA PHE A 124 -1.99 -5.21 -6.48
C PHE A 124 -0.81 -4.25 -6.67
N ALA A 125 0.42 -4.74 -6.82
CA ALA A 125 1.60 -3.90 -7.07
C ALA A 125 1.46 -3.08 -8.36
N HIS A 126 0.92 -3.68 -9.42
CA HIS A 126 0.65 -2.98 -10.68
C HIS A 126 -0.43 -1.91 -10.56
N MET A 127 -1.55 -2.23 -9.90
CA MET A 127 -2.64 -1.28 -9.68
C MET A 127 -2.21 -0.12 -8.78
N LEU A 128 -1.43 -0.40 -7.73
CA LEU A 128 -0.90 0.62 -6.83
C LEU A 128 0.07 1.55 -7.57
N ALA A 129 0.95 0.99 -8.41
CA ALA A 129 1.88 1.80 -9.22
C ALA A 129 1.13 2.71 -10.21
N ASP A 130 0.08 2.21 -10.86
CA ASP A 130 -0.75 3.00 -11.77
C ASP A 130 -1.48 4.12 -11.02
N ARG A 131 -2.05 3.81 -9.84
CA ARG A 131 -2.77 4.79 -9.01
C ARG A 131 -1.86 5.90 -8.50
N LEU A 132 -0.69 5.54 -7.95
CA LEU A 132 0.33 6.49 -7.51
C LEU A 132 0.77 7.41 -8.66
N PHE A 133 1.01 6.84 -9.84
CA PHE A 133 1.39 7.61 -11.01
C PHE A 133 0.27 8.57 -11.45
N ALA A 134 -1.00 8.13 -11.41
CA ALA A 134 -2.15 8.96 -11.70
C ALA A 134 -2.34 10.10 -10.68
N ASP A 135 -1.96 9.88 -9.42
CA ASP A 135 -1.94 10.91 -8.37
C ASP A 135 -0.74 11.89 -8.49
N GLY A 136 0.09 11.74 -9.52
CA GLY A 136 1.20 12.64 -9.83
C GLY A 136 2.53 12.24 -9.18
N GLU A 137 2.60 11.09 -8.53
CA GLU A 137 3.84 10.60 -7.94
C GLU A 137 4.84 10.15 -8.99
N ARG A 138 6.13 10.33 -8.67
CA ARG A 138 7.19 9.74 -9.48
C ARG A 138 7.35 8.29 -9.09
N VAL A 139 7.01 7.36 -9.97
CA VAL A 139 7.03 5.92 -9.67
C VAL A 139 8.20 5.21 -10.34
N VAL A 140 8.84 4.31 -9.59
CA VAL A 140 9.74 3.27 -10.10
C VAL A 140 9.18 1.92 -9.68
N VAL A 141 9.03 0.99 -10.62
CA VAL A 141 8.54 -0.37 -10.34
C VAL A 141 9.67 -1.38 -10.53
N VAL A 142 9.82 -2.28 -9.56
CA VAL A 142 10.74 -3.41 -9.62
C VAL A 142 9.94 -4.70 -9.68
N ARG A 143 10.18 -5.50 -10.71
CA ARG A 143 9.43 -6.73 -10.93
C ARG A 143 10.32 -7.77 -11.62
N SER A 144 10.05 -9.04 -11.42
CA SER A 144 10.85 -10.15 -11.94
C SER A 144 10.68 -10.30 -13.45
N GLU A 145 9.47 -10.07 -13.97
CA GLU A 145 9.17 -10.19 -15.39
C GLU A 145 9.37 -8.88 -16.17
N PRO A 146 9.82 -8.91 -17.44
CA PRO A 146 9.97 -7.69 -18.21
C PRO A 146 8.61 -7.05 -18.56
N PHE A 147 8.54 -5.71 -18.60
CA PHE A 147 7.38 -5.00 -19.15
C PHE A 147 7.18 -5.31 -20.63
N GLY A 148 5.93 -5.56 -21.01
CA GLY A 148 5.58 -5.76 -22.41
C GLY A 148 5.89 -4.51 -23.26
N PRO A 149 6.14 -4.64 -24.58
CA PRO A 149 6.42 -3.49 -25.44
C PRO A 149 5.31 -2.42 -25.46
N LEU A 150 4.05 -2.85 -25.35
CA LEU A 150 2.89 -1.95 -25.23
C LEU A 150 2.79 -1.32 -23.85
N GLU A 151 3.10 -2.10 -22.82
CA GLU A 151 3.09 -1.66 -21.43
C GLU A 151 4.08 -0.51 -21.21
N TYR A 152 5.30 -0.61 -21.76
CA TYR A 152 6.27 0.51 -21.75
C TYR A 152 5.81 1.76 -22.49
N ARG A 153 4.91 1.64 -23.47
CA ARG A 153 4.39 2.79 -24.22
C ARG A 153 3.27 3.50 -23.45
N TRP A 154 2.48 2.73 -22.72
CA TRP A 154 1.29 3.25 -22.04
C TRP A 154 1.61 3.67 -20.60
N ARG A 155 2.49 2.94 -19.92
CA ARG A 155 2.95 3.25 -18.57
C ARG A 155 4.18 4.17 -18.65
N ARG A 156 4.01 5.42 -18.21
CA ARG A 156 5.02 6.49 -18.29
C ARG A 156 6.03 6.49 -17.14
N TYR A 157 5.90 5.57 -16.19
CA TYR A 157 6.84 5.40 -15.07
C TYR A 157 8.01 4.47 -15.42
N LEU A 158 9.06 4.46 -14.58
CA LEU A 158 10.27 3.69 -14.84
C LEU A 158 10.12 2.25 -14.33
N GLY A 159 10.49 1.27 -15.17
CA GLY A 159 10.54 -0.14 -14.81
C GLY A 159 11.97 -0.67 -14.70
N VAL A 160 12.25 -1.43 -13.65
CA VAL A 160 13.49 -2.18 -13.45
C VAL A 160 13.15 -3.66 -13.36
N VAL A 161 13.78 -4.47 -14.21
CA VAL A 161 13.56 -5.92 -14.27
C VAL A 161 14.60 -6.62 -13.41
N GLY A 162 14.15 -7.53 -12.56
CA GLY A 162 15.00 -8.36 -11.72
C GLY A 162 14.34 -8.70 -10.39
N ASP A 163 14.97 -9.60 -9.65
CA ASP A 163 14.47 -10.02 -8.34
C ASP A 163 14.46 -8.84 -7.34
N PRO A 164 13.29 -8.43 -6.81
CA PRO A 164 13.19 -7.34 -5.86
C PRO A 164 13.85 -7.63 -4.51
N THR A 165 14.24 -8.87 -4.21
CA THR A 165 15.02 -9.22 -3.01
C THR A 165 16.52 -8.95 -3.18
N SER A 166 16.99 -8.78 -4.43
CA SER A 166 18.40 -8.56 -4.74
C SER A 166 18.86 -7.13 -4.40
N PRO A 167 19.95 -6.97 -3.62
CA PRO A 167 20.49 -5.65 -3.31
C PRO A 167 20.92 -4.85 -4.55
N GLU A 168 21.39 -5.52 -5.60
CA GLU A 168 21.86 -4.86 -6.82
C GLU A 168 20.70 -4.32 -7.67
N VAL A 169 19.60 -5.05 -7.70
CA VAL A 169 18.37 -4.64 -8.40
C VAL A 169 17.78 -3.43 -7.70
N LEU A 170 17.62 -3.49 -6.37
CA LEU A 170 17.07 -2.37 -5.58
C LEU A 170 17.97 -1.12 -5.61
N ARG A 171 19.30 -1.27 -5.60
CA ARG A 171 20.22 -0.13 -5.86
C ARG A 171 20.03 0.43 -7.26
N GLY A 172 19.86 -0.43 -8.26
CA GLY A 172 19.55 -0.06 -9.64
C GLY A 172 18.21 0.67 -9.79
N ALA A 173 17.25 0.38 -8.91
CA ALA A 173 15.96 1.07 -8.85
C ALA A 173 15.99 2.39 -8.04
N GLY A 174 17.16 2.79 -7.56
CA GLY A 174 17.33 4.04 -6.82
C GLY A 174 16.77 3.99 -5.39
N LEU A 175 16.64 2.79 -4.78
CA LEU A 175 16.12 2.61 -3.42
C LEU A 175 16.66 3.61 -2.39
N PRO A 176 17.98 3.91 -2.31
CA PRO A 176 18.50 4.85 -1.30
C PRO A 176 17.92 6.28 -1.39
N ARG A 177 17.35 6.65 -2.55
CA ARG A 177 16.82 7.99 -2.85
C ARG A 177 15.29 8.03 -2.90
N ALA A 178 14.63 6.88 -2.74
CA ALA A 178 13.18 6.81 -2.60
C ALA A 178 12.76 7.48 -1.27
N HIS A 179 11.54 8.02 -1.24
CA HIS A 179 10.92 8.48 0.01
C HIS A 179 9.92 7.46 0.57
N THR A 180 9.34 6.62 -0.29
CA THR A 180 8.39 5.56 0.07
C THR A 180 8.71 4.29 -0.72
N ILE A 181 8.64 3.15 -0.06
CA ILE A 181 8.88 1.81 -0.63
C ILE A 181 7.68 0.93 -0.30
N TYR A 182 7.09 0.29 -1.30
CA TYR A 182 6.02 -0.69 -1.15
C TYR A 182 6.56 -2.08 -1.52
N ALA A 183 6.47 -3.03 -0.60
CA ALA A 183 6.78 -4.44 -0.84
C ALA A 183 5.46 -5.21 -0.97
N CYS A 184 5.09 -5.53 -2.22
CA CYS A 184 3.79 -6.05 -2.60
C CYS A 184 3.90 -7.22 -3.59
N SER A 185 4.82 -8.15 -3.35
CA SER A 185 4.84 -9.48 -3.96
C SER A 185 3.66 -10.31 -3.44
N GLU A 186 3.31 -11.40 -4.13
CA GLU A 186 2.28 -12.38 -3.71
C GLU A 186 2.73 -13.28 -2.53
N ASP A 187 3.96 -13.09 -2.04
CA ASP A 187 4.56 -13.90 -0.99
C ASP A 187 5.08 -12.98 0.12
N ASP A 188 4.64 -13.24 1.34
CA ASP A 188 4.97 -12.45 2.52
C ASP A 188 6.47 -12.54 2.85
N ASP A 189 7.13 -13.67 2.63
CA ASP A 189 8.56 -13.83 2.88
C ASP A 189 9.39 -12.95 1.95
N ARG A 190 9.01 -12.88 0.67
CA ARG A 190 9.61 -11.95 -0.30
C ARG A 190 9.39 -10.50 0.11
N ASN A 191 8.20 -10.15 0.61
CA ASN A 191 7.92 -8.79 1.08
C ASN A 191 8.82 -8.37 2.25
N HIS A 192 9.06 -9.27 3.20
CA HIS A 192 9.99 -9.06 4.29
C HIS A 192 11.45 -9.00 3.82
N ALA A 193 11.85 -9.86 2.87
CA ALA A 193 13.19 -9.84 2.29
C ALA A 193 13.51 -8.50 1.58
N ILE A 194 12.53 -7.90 0.90
CA ILE A 194 12.62 -6.56 0.31
C ILE A 194 12.88 -5.51 1.41
N ALA A 195 12.07 -5.52 2.48
CA ALA A 195 12.21 -4.56 3.58
C ALA A 195 13.56 -4.71 4.33
N ASN A 196 14.01 -5.94 4.57
CA ASN A 196 15.30 -6.23 5.18
C ASN A 196 16.45 -5.73 4.30
N THR A 197 16.34 -5.90 2.98
CA THR A 197 17.33 -5.37 2.03
C THR A 197 17.31 -3.84 2.02
N ALA A 198 16.13 -3.21 2.07
CA ALA A 198 16.01 -1.77 2.21
C ALA A 198 16.71 -1.26 3.47
N ASN A 199 16.51 -1.91 4.62
CA ASN A 199 17.11 -1.51 5.91
C ASN A 199 18.65 -1.57 5.87
N ARG A 200 19.22 -2.55 5.16
CA ARG A 200 20.69 -2.65 4.97
C ARG A 200 21.25 -1.59 4.02
N LEU A 201 20.50 -1.25 2.97
CA LEU A 201 20.96 -0.36 1.90
C LEU A 201 20.78 1.13 2.21
N ILE A 202 19.84 1.47 3.08
CA ILE A 202 19.56 2.84 3.47
C ILE A 202 20.53 3.26 4.58
N GLN A 203 21.21 4.38 4.34
CA GLN A 203 22.06 5.04 5.32
C GLN A 203 21.22 5.91 6.26
N ASP A 204 21.79 6.32 7.40
CA ASP A 204 21.09 7.18 8.35
C ASP A 204 20.74 8.52 7.70
N ARG A 205 19.44 8.75 7.53
CA ARG A 205 18.87 9.97 6.97
C ARG A 205 18.16 10.76 8.05
N ARG A 206 18.22 12.08 7.98
CA ARG A 206 17.38 12.97 8.81
C ARG A 206 15.90 12.62 8.71
N GLN A 207 15.45 12.19 7.54
CA GLN A 207 14.11 11.66 7.30
C GLN A 207 14.22 10.25 6.70
N PRO A 208 13.98 9.20 7.49
CA PRO A 208 14.00 7.84 6.99
C PRO A 208 12.82 7.63 6.03
N PRO A 209 13.00 6.85 4.96
CA PRO A 209 11.91 6.55 4.04
C PRO A 209 10.85 5.68 4.72
N ARG A 210 9.62 5.79 4.22
CA ARG A 210 8.50 4.94 4.64
C ARG A 210 8.57 3.62 3.90
N VAL A 211 8.35 2.52 4.61
CA VAL A 211 8.34 1.17 4.02
C VAL A 211 7.04 0.49 4.42
N TYR A 212 6.23 0.17 3.43
CA TYR A 212 4.94 -0.51 3.60
C TYR A 212 5.05 -1.93 3.09
N ILE A 213 4.78 -2.89 3.96
CA ILE A 213 4.86 -4.32 3.67
C ILE A 213 3.44 -4.87 3.61
N LEU A 214 3.06 -5.38 2.44
CA LEU A 214 1.83 -6.14 2.29
C LEU A 214 1.96 -7.48 3.01
N VAL A 215 0.98 -7.80 3.84
CA VAL A 215 0.82 -9.11 4.50
C VAL A 215 -0.53 -9.70 4.10
N HIS A 216 -0.53 -10.92 3.58
CA HIS A 216 -1.74 -11.56 3.07
C HIS A 216 -2.62 -12.12 4.19
N ASP A 217 -2.04 -12.56 5.29
CA ASP A 217 -2.79 -13.02 6.46
C ASP A 217 -3.05 -11.87 7.45
N SER A 218 -4.33 -11.63 7.78
CA SER A 218 -4.73 -10.51 8.65
C SER A 218 -4.26 -10.68 10.11
N GLU A 219 -4.18 -11.92 10.61
CA GLU A 219 -3.72 -12.22 11.98
C GLU A 219 -2.21 -12.01 12.11
N MET A 220 -1.45 -12.46 11.10
CA MET A 220 -0.02 -12.22 10.98
C MET A 220 0.26 -10.73 10.84
N CYS A 221 -0.51 -10.01 10.03
CA CYS A 221 -0.39 -8.55 9.88
C CYS A 221 -0.49 -7.86 11.24
N LEU A 222 -1.52 -8.19 12.05
CA LEU A 222 -1.68 -7.62 13.38
C LEU A 222 -0.54 -8.04 14.33
N SER A 223 -0.08 -9.28 14.27
CA SER A 223 1.04 -9.77 15.06
C SER A 223 2.35 -9.02 14.78
N LEU A 224 2.65 -8.79 13.50
CA LEU A 224 3.82 -8.02 13.06
C LEU A 224 3.71 -6.54 13.45
N GLN A 225 2.52 -5.95 13.34
CA GLN A 225 2.21 -4.61 13.84
C GLN A 225 2.48 -4.48 15.36
N ALA A 226 2.06 -5.45 16.16
CA ALA A 226 2.32 -5.47 17.60
C ALA A 226 3.83 -5.50 17.92
N ARG A 227 4.58 -6.35 17.21
CA ARG A 227 6.06 -6.41 17.35
C ARG A 227 6.74 -5.13 16.89
N ARG A 228 6.19 -4.45 15.86
CA ARG A 228 6.69 -3.16 15.41
C ARG A 228 6.50 -2.07 16.47
N LEU A 229 5.36 -2.04 17.17
CA LEU A 229 5.12 -1.12 18.29
C LEU A 229 6.08 -1.37 19.47
N GLY A 230 6.46 -2.62 19.71
CA GLY A 230 7.44 -2.96 20.75
C GLY A 230 8.91 -2.69 20.39
N ALA A 231 9.21 -2.35 19.14
CA ALA A 231 10.58 -2.13 18.68
C ALA A 231 11.05 -0.68 18.94
N ALA A 232 11.72 -0.46 20.06
CA ALA A 232 12.31 0.84 20.39
C ALA A 232 13.49 1.17 19.43
N GLY A 233 13.34 2.24 18.63
CA GLY A 233 14.45 3.00 18.04
C GLY A 233 15.45 2.29 17.10
N SER A 234 15.22 1.05 16.69
CA SER A 234 16.27 0.22 16.04
C SER A 234 16.25 0.17 14.51
N SER A 235 15.31 0.86 13.85
CA SER A 235 15.18 0.80 12.39
C SER A 235 15.53 2.13 11.73
N ARG A 236 16.35 2.07 10.68
CA ARG A 236 16.63 3.20 9.78
C ARG A 236 15.45 3.57 8.89
N LEU A 237 14.31 2.90 9.08
CA LEU A 237 13.11 2.98 8.27
C LEU A 237 11.89 3.29 9.13
N ARG A 238 10.95 4.06 8.57
CA ARG A 238 9.57 4.09 9.08
C ARG A 238 8.80 2.94 8.42
N LEU A 239 8.93 1.75 9.01
CA LEU A 239 8.28 0.53 8.55
C LEU A 239 6.90 0.36 9.18
N ASP A 240 5.91 -0.01 8.37
CA ASP A 240 4.61 -0.52 8.82
C ASP A 240 4.08 -1.64 7.91
N TYR A 241 3.14 -2.42 8.45
CA TYR A 241 2.48 -3.53 7.78
C TYR A 241 1.03 -3.16 7.44
N PHE A 242 0.54 -3.64 6.31
CA PHE A 242 -0.86 -3.47 5.95
C PHE A 242 -1.42 -4.73 5.28
N HIS A 243 -2.72 -4.90 5.44
CA HIS A 243 -3.50 -5.93 4.79
C HIS A 243 -4.54 -5.28 3.87
N VAL A 244 -4.77 -5.88 2.71
CA VAL A 244 -5.63 -5.32 1.65
C VAL A 244 -7.06 -5.08 2.15
N ASP A 245 -7.64 -6.04 2.85
CA ASP A 245 -9.04 -5.97 3.29
C ASP A 245 -9.27 -4.85 4.30
N ASP A 246 -8.30 -4.58 5.18
CA ASP A 246 -8.37 -3.48 6.15
C ASP A 246 -8.32 -2.11 5.47
N VAL A 247 -7.49 -1.95 4.43
CA VAL A 247 -7.44 -0.70 3.65
C VAL A 247 -8.73 -0.52 2.86
N ALA A 248 -9.21 -1.57 2.19
CA ALA A 248 -10.43 -1.53 1.41
C ALA A 248 -11.68 -1.32 2.27
N ALA A 249 -11.79 -1.93 3.46
CA ALA A 249 -12.91 -1.71 4.36
C ALA A 249 -12.97 -0.26 4.89
N ARG A 250 -11.81 0.37 5.12
CA ARG A 250 -11.72 1.80 5.43
C ARG A 250 -12.17 2.68 4.27
N ALA A 251 -11.74 2.34 3.06
CA ALA A 251 -12.12 3.07 1.84
C ALA A 251 -13.63 3.01 1.57
N LEU A 252 -14.29 1.89 1.93
CA LEU A 252 -15.72 1.67 1.68
C LEU A 252 -16.57 2.76 2.33
N HIS A 253 -16.38 3.01 3.63
CA HIS A 253 -17.21 3.98 4.36
C HIS A 253 -16.92 5.43 4.00
N ARG A 254 -15.74 5.72 3.43
CA ARG A 254 -15.42 7.05 2.90
C ARG A 254 -16.23 7.39 1.65
N HIS A 255 -16.50 6.42 0.79
CA HIS A 255 -17.26 6.60 -0.45
C HIS A 255 -18.75 6.27 -0.30
N HIS A 256 -19.07 5.41 0.66
CA HIS A 256 -20.43 4.92 0.93
C HIS A 256 -20.71 4.97 2.43
N PRO A 257 -20.84 6.16 3.04
CA PRO A 257 -21.17 6.28 4.46
C PRO A 257 -22.51 5.61 4.77
N LEU A 258 -22.67 5.12 6.00
CA LEU A 258 -23.95 4.60 6.47
C LEU A 258 -24.89 5.76 6.81
N PRO A 259 -26.21 5.64 6.52
CA PRO A 259 -27.18 6.64 6.94
C PRO A 259 -27.21 6.70 8.48
N SER A 260 -27.06 7.91 9.02
CA SER A 260 -27.18 8.23 10.44
C SER A 260 -28.31 9.27 10.61
N GLY A 261 -29.20 9.08 11.59
CA GLY A 261 -30.26 10.05 11.90
C GLY A 261 -31.68 9.71 11.43
N GLY A 262 -32.00 8.44 11.15
CA GLY A 262 -33.37 7.99 10.93
C GLY A 262 -34.12 7.68 12.22
N ASP A 263 -35.47 7.65 12.15
CA ASP A 263 -36.37 7.29 13.27
C ASP A 263 -36.22 5.82 13.71
N ARG A 264 -35.59 4.99 12.85
CA ARG A 264 -35.28 3.57 13.10
C ARG A 264 -33.76 3.37 13.29
N PRO A 265 -33.33 2.44 14.16
CA PRO A 265 -31.92 2.11 14.29
C PRO A 265 -31.39 1.51 12.99
N THR A 266 -30.21 1.98 12.55
CA THR A 266 -29.51 1.45 11.38
C THR A 266 -29.18 -0.03 11.59
N ARG A 267 -29.56 -0.86 10.62
CA ARG A 267 -29.35 -2.30 10.63
C ARG A 267 -28.64 -2.75 9.37
N ILE A 268 -27.55 -3.49 9.52
CA ILE A 268 -26.80 -4.06 8.41
C ILE A 268 -26.71 -5.58 8.54
N LEU A 269 -26.53 -6.24 7.40
CA LEU A 269 -26.26 -7.67 7.31
C LEU A 269 -24.86 -7.88 6.71
N ILE A 270 -24.06 -8.75 7.33
CA ILE A 270 -22.80 -9.23 6.78
C ILE A 270 -22.87 -10.75 6.68
N ALA A 271 -22.86 -11.30 5.46
CA ALA A 271 -23.04 -12.72 5.21
C ALA A 271 -21.83 -13.35 4.50
N GLY A 272 -21.57 -14.64 4.78
CA GLY A 272 -20.51 -15.44 4.17
C GLY A 272 -19.25 -15.61 5.02
N THR A 273 -18.27 -16.36 4.50
CA THR A 273 -17.03 -16.78 5.19
C THR A 273 -15.76 -16.16 4.60
N GLY A 274 -15.88 -15.20 3.68
CA GLY A 274 -14.75 -14.51 3.06
C GLY A 274 -13.96 -13.64 4.05
N THR A 275 -12.66 -13.47 3.78
CA THR A 275 -11.70 -12.75 4.64
C THR A 275 -12.11 -11.29 4.90
N PHE A 276 -12.75 -10.65 3.92
CA PHE A 276 -13.18 -9.25 3.99
C PHE A 276 -14.19 -8.97 5.11
N ARG A 277 -14.96 -9.99 5.54
CA ARG A 277 -16.03 -9.88 6.55
C ARG A 277 -15.56 -9.20 7.84
N ARG A 278 -14.40 -9.61 8.34
CA ARG A 278 -13.91 -9.15 9.65
C ARG A 278 -13.42 -7.71 9.59
N ALA A 279 -12.64 -7.37 8.56
CA ALA A 279 -12.23 -5.99 8.30
C ALA A 279 -13.46 -5.09 8.17
N LEU A 280 -14.47 -5.55 7.43
CA LEU A 280 -15.74 -4.85 7.28
C LEU A 280 -16.47 -4.64 8.61
N LEU A 281 -16.63 -5.66 9.45
CA LEU A 281 -17.28 -5.54 10.75
C LEU A 281 -16.59 -4.48 11.63
N VAL A 282 -15.27 -4.58 11.75
CA VAL A 282 -14.47 -3.71 12.63
C VAL A 282 -14.46 -2.27 12.13
N GLU A 283 -14.21 -2.05 10.83
CA GLU A 283 -14.14 -0.69 10.26
C GLU A 283 -15.52 -0.03 10.18
N THR A 284 -16.58 -0.82 9.97
CA THR A 284 -17.96 -0.28 10.05
C THR A 284 -18.28 0.20 11.46
N ALA A 285 -17.90 -0.57 12.49
CA ALA A 285 -18.09 -0.16 13.87
C ALA A 285 -17.25 1.09 14.22
N ARG A 286 -16.00 1.18 13.75
CA ARG A 286 -15.15 2.37 13.93
C ARG A 286 -15.78 3.62 13.29
N HIS A 287 -16.25 3.49 12.05
CA HIS A 287 -16.93 4.57 11.35
C HIS A 287 -18.23 4.99 12.05
N TRP A 288 -19.04 4.03 12.50
CA TRP A 288 -20.25 4.32 13.28
C TRP A 288 -19.90 5.08 14.56
N ARG A 289 -18.90 4.63 15.33
CA ARG A 289 -18.44 5.31 16.56
C ARG A 289 -18.06 6.77 16.30
N ALA A 290 -17.32 7.04 15.22
CA ALA A 290 -16.95 8.41 14.85
C ALA A 290 -18.19 9.27 14.54
N SER A 291 -19.15 8.76 13.76
CA SER A 291 -20.38 9.49 13.45
C SER A 291 -21.25 9.82 14.68
N ARG A 292 -21.22 8.96 15.73
CA ARG A 292 -21.92 9.24 17.01
C ARG A 292 -21.29 10.41 17.76
N ALA A 293 -19.98 10.59 17.66
CA ALA A 293 -19.26 11.68 18.33
C ALA A 293 -19.54 13.05 17.69
N ASP A 294 -19.79 13.08 16.38
CA ASP A 294 -20.01 14.30 15.61
C ASP A 294 -21.46 14.84 15.69
N THR A 295 -22.40 14.09 16.28
CA THR A 295 -23.83 14.49 16.32
C THR A 295 -24.07 15.61 17.34
N PRO A 296 -24.37 16.85 16.93
CA PRO A 296 -24.59 17.97 17.85
C PRO A 296 -25.94 17.82 18.55
N GLY A 297 -25.99 17.95 19.88
CA GLY A 297 -27.25 18.09 20.62
C GLY A 297 -27.66 16.95 21.55
N GLY A 298 -26.77 16.01 21.89
CA GLY A 298 -27.01 15.08 23.00
C GLY A 298 -28.05 13.97 22.74
N ASN A 299 -28.64 13.90 21.55
CA ASN A 299 -29.42 12.71 21.16
C ASN A 299 -28.47 11.55 20.91
N ALA A 300 -28.46 10.58 21.83
CA ALA A 300 -27.66 9.37 21.72
C ALA A 300 -28.06 8.59 20.46
N VAL A 301 -27.22 8.64 19.43
CA VAL A 301 -27.36 7.76 18.26
C VAL A 301 -27.40 6.31 18.77
N PRO A 302 -28.38 5.48 18.38
CA PRO A 302 -28.49 4.11 18.87
C PRO A 302 -27.29 3.25 18.43
N PRO A 303 -27.02 2.12 19.12
CA PRO A 303 -26.00 1.17 18.66
C PRO A 303 -26.38 0.61 17.28
N LEU A 304 -25.36 0.40 16.44
CA LEU A 304 -25.54 -0.19 15.11
C LEU A 304 -25.96 -1.65 15.25
N ARG A 305 -27.07 -2.05 14.63
CA ARG A 305 -27.47 -3.46 14.61
C ARG A 305 -26.75 -4.17 13.49
N VAL A 306 -25.97 -5.19 13.80
CA VAL A 306 -25.22 -5.97 12.82
C VAL A 306 -25.61 -7.43 12.95
N ASP A 307 -26.23 -7.96 11.92
CA ASP A 307 -26.48 -9.39 11.82
C ASP A 307 -25.36 -10.01 11.00
N VAL A 308 -24.75 -11.07 11.54
CA VAL A 308 -23.67 -11.83 10.89
C VAL A 308 -24.19 -13.22 10.55
N VAL A 309 -24.13 -13.59 9.28
CA VAL A 309 -24.57 -14.90 8.79
C VAL A 309 -23.39 -15.67 8.22
N ALA A 310 -23.03 -16.76 8.88
CA ALA A 310 -22.00 -17.69 8.43
C ALA A 310 -22.07 -18.97 9.25
N PRO A 311 -21.52 -20.11 8.80
CA PRO A 311 -21.53 -21.36 9.56
C PRO A 311 -20.88 -21.25 10.95
N ASP A 312 -20.01 -20.26 11.15
CA ASP A 312 -19.21 -20.01 12.34
C ASP A 312 -19.46 -18.62 12.96
N ALA A 313 -20.58 -17.97 12.64
CA ALA A 313 -20.85 -16.58 13.00
C ALA A 313 -20.73 -16.30 14.51
N GLY A 314 -21.20 -17.23 15.36
CA GLY A 314 -21.11 -17.10 16.81
C GLY A 314 -19.66 -17.07 17.32
N THR A 315 -18.83 -18.00 16.85
CA THR A 315 -17.40 -18.07 17.19
C THR A 315 -16.67 -16.82 16.73
N GLU A 316 -16.96 -16.36 15.52
CA GLU A 316 -16.32 -15.21 14.91
C GLU A 316 -16.68 -13.89 15.59
N ILE A 317 -17.95 -13.70 15.96
CA ILE A 317 -18.35 -12.55 16.79
C ILE A 317 -17.64 -12.60 18.15
N ALA A 318 -17.50 -13.78 18.76
CA ALA A 318 -16.79 -13.91 20.04
C ALA A 318 -15.31 -13.54 19.91
N LEU A 319 -14.61 -14.03 18.87
CA LEU A 319 -13.21 -13.70 18.58
C LEU A 319 -13.02 -12.22 18.23
N ALA A 320 -13.92 -11.64 17.42
CA ALA A 320 -13.86 -10.22 17.09
C ALA A 320 -14.11 -9.35 18.33
N SER A 321 -15.07 -9.70 19.17
CA SER A 321 -15.41 -8.95 20.39
C SER A 321 -14.33 -9.08 21.46
N SER A 322 -13.69 -10.24 21.58
CA SER A 322 -12.57 -10.42 22.50
C SER A 322 -11.37 -9.56 22.11
N ARG A 323 -11.09 -9.48 20.79
CA ARG A 323 -10.02 -8.65 20.23
C ARG A 323 -10.34 -7.15 20.24
N TYR A 324 -11.57 -6.78 19.96
CA TYR A 324 -12.01 -5.39 19.83
C TYR A 324 -13.18 -5.11 20.79
N PRO A 325 -12.92 -4.90 22.09
CA PRO A 325 -13.97 -4.73 23.10
C PRO A 325 -14.95 -3.58 22.80
N PHE A 326 -14.50 -2.54 22.07
CA PHE A 326 -15.37 -1.44 21.69
C PHE A 326 -16.58 -1.87 20.84
N LEU A 327 -16.50 -3.02 20.15
CA LEU A 327 -17.61 -3.55 19.35
C LEU A 327 -18.88 -3.70 20.19
N ALA A 328 -18.77 -4.17 21.43
CA ALA A 328 -19.93 -4.35 22.33
C ALA A 328 -20.55 -3.01 22.78
N THR A 329 -19.80 -1.91 22.73
CA THR A 329 -20.28 -0.57 23.11
C THR A 329 -20.92 0.19 21.95
N VAL A 330 -20.55 -0.17 20.73
CA VAL A 330 -20.96 0.54 19.50
C VAL A 330 -22.02 -0.24 18.72
N CYS A 331 -21.97 -1.57 18.77
CA CYS A 331 -22.81 -2.46 17.98
C CYS A 331 -23.65 -3.39 18.84
N GLN A 332 -24.85 -3.70 18.36
CA GLN A 332 -25.63 -4.85 18.79
C GLN A 332 -25.43 -5.97 17.76
N LEU A 333 -24.58 -6.95 18.09
CA LEU A 333 -24.20 -8.05 17.21
C LEU A 333 -25.15 -9.24 17.39
N THR A 334 -25.67 -9.78 16.29
CA THR A 334 -26.47 -11.02 16.27
C THR A 334 -25.80 -12.04 15.36
N ALA A 335 -25.50 -13.22 15.89
CA ALA A 335 -24.96 -14.33 15.11
C ALA A 335 -26.08 -15.22 14.56
N TYR A 336 -25.94 -15.63 13.32
CA TYR A 336 -26.75 -16.66 12.68
C TYR A 336 -25.82 -17.71 12.08
N ASP A 337 -25.70 -18.85 12.75
CA ASP A 337 -24.88 -19.98 12.34
C ASP A 337 -25.54 -20.74 11.18
N LEU A 338 -25.56 -20.09 10.00
CA LEU A 338 -26.22 -20.55 8.78
C LEU A 338 -25.27 -20.36 7.59
N ASP A 339 -25.42 -21.23 6.58
CA ASP A 339 -24.81 -21.02 5.27
C ASP A 339 -25.40 -19.78 4.58
N LEU A 340 -24.74 -19.35 3.49
CA LEU A 340 -25.12 -18.16 2.74
C LEU A 340 -26.57 -18.23 2.23
N ASP A 341 -27.06 -19.41 1.84
CA ASP A 341 -28.45 -19.63 1.42
C ASP A 341 -29.47 -19.36 2.53
N GLY A 342 -29.06 -19.52 3.80
CA GLY A 342 -29.88 -19.23 4.97
C GLY A 342 -30.24 -17.75 5.12
N VAL A 343 -29.54 -16.85 4.42
CA VAL A 343 -29.83 -15.40 4.43
C VAL A 343 -31.26 -15.11 3.98
N VAL A 344 -31.82 -15.87 3.03
CA VAL A 344 -33.18 -15.67 2.52
C VAL A 344 -34.23 -15.82 3.63
N GLY A 345 -33.98 -16.71 4.61
CA GLY A 345 -34.83 -16.88 5.79
C GLY A 345 -34.91 -15.65 6.69
N LEU A 346 -33.97 -14.70 6.56
CA LEU A 346 -33.94 -13.44 7.30
C LEU A 346 -34.69 -12.30 6.59
N GLY A 347 -35.32 -12.56 5.44
CA GLY A 347 -36.06 -11.58 4.63
C GLY A 347 -37.24 -10.88 5.32
N ARG A 348 -37.59 -11.30 6.55
CA ARG A 348 -38.53 -10.57 7.42
C ARG A 348 -37.98 -9.23 7.92
N TYR A 349 -36.66 -9.05 7.88
CA TYR A 349 -36.00 -7.82 8.30
C TYR A 349 -35.63 -6.96 7.10
N ARG A 350 -35.79 -5.65 7.25
CA ARG A 350 -35.23 -4.67 6.30
C ARG A 350 -33.85 -4.26 6.78
N TYR A 351 -32.90 -4.24 5.86
CA TYR A 351 -31.53 -3.84 6.12
C TYR A 351 -31.23 -2.55 5.38
N ASP A 352 -30.59 -1.60 6.06
CA ASP A 352 -30.04 -0.41 5.40
C ASP A 352 -29.05 -0.83 4.33
N ARG A 353 -28.24 -1.85 4.62
CA ARG A 353 -27.23 -2.37 3.71
C ARG A 353 -26.95 -3.85 3.97
N ILE A 354 -26.71 -4.59 2.90
CA ILE A 354 -26.33 -6.00 2.94
C ILE A 354 -24.94 -6.13 2.32
N TYR A 355 -24.07 -6.92 2.95
CA TYR A 355 -22.75 -7.25 2.46
C TYR A 355 -22.63 -8.76 2.31
N VAL A 356 -22.32 -9.23 1.11
CA VAL A 356 -22.15 -10.65 0.80
C VAL A 356 -20.67 -10.93 0.59
N CYS A 357 -19.99 -11.33 1.66
CA CYS A 357 -18.58 -11.69 1.71
C CYS A 357 -18.42 -13.22 1.57
N ALA A 358 -18.68 -13.75 0.38
CA ALA A 358 -18.49 -15.18 0.08
C ALA A 358 -16.99 -15.58 0.12
N PRO A 359 -16.66 -16.88 0.30
CA PRO A 359 -15.27 -17.34 0.33
C PRO A 359 -14.54 -17.11 -1.01
N ASP A 360 -15.26 -17.18 -2.13
CA ASP A 360 -14.77 -16.80 -3.45
C ASP A 360 -15.72 -15.77 -4.09
N GLU A 361 -15.15 -14.89 -4.91
CA GLU A 361 -15.91 -13.79 -5.52
C GLU A 361 -16.96 -14.26 -6.54
N ILE A 362 -16.77 -15.44 -7.16
CA ILE A 362 -17.67 -15.97 -8.19
C ILE A 362 -18.95 -16.48 -7.53
N SER A 363 -18.84 -17.30 -6.48
CA SER A 363 -20.00 -17.82 -5.75
C SER A 363 -20.80 -16.69 -5.09
N GLY A 364 -20.13 -15.69 -4.52
CA GLY A 364 -20.79 -14.51 -3.96
C GLY A 364 -21.57 -13.73 -5.01
N LEU A 365 -20.99 -13.52 -6.19
CA LEU A 365 -21.67 -12.84 -7.28
C LEU A 365 -22.86 -13.63 -7.81
N GLN A 366 -22.68 -14.93 -8.08
CA GLN A 366 -23.76 -15.81 -8.52
C GLN A 366 -24.91 -15.81 -7.51
N PHE A 367 -24.61 -15.98 -6.22
CA PHE A 367 -25.62 -15.94 -5.17
C PHE A 367 -26.43 -14.65 -5.16
N VAL A 368 -25.76 -13.49 -5.29
CA VAL A 368 -26.47 -12.21 -5.31
C VAL A 368 -27.31 -12.02 -6.57
N LEU A 369 -26.83 -12.49 -7.73
CA LEU A 369 -27.56 -12.43 -9.00
C LEU A 369 -28.79 -13.36 -9.01
N ASP A 370 -28.68 -14.54 -8.40
CA ASP A 370 -29.73 -15.56 -8.38
C ASP A 370 -30.75 -15.37 -7.24
N THR A 371 -30.52 -14.42 -6.33
CA THR A 371 -31.34 -14.20 -5.13
C THR A 371 -31.99 -12.81 -5.07
N PRO A 372 -33.08 -12.55 -5.83
CA PRO A 372 -33.77 -11.27 -5.83
C PRO A 372 -34.29 -10.80 -4.47
N ALA A 373 -34.52 -11.73 -3.53
CA ALA A 373 -34.94 -11.42 -2.17
C ALA A 373 -33.95 -10.50 -1.44
N LEU A 374 -32.66 -10.57 -1.77
CA LEU A 374 -31.63 -9.69 -1.18
C LEU A 374 -31.85 -8.23 -1.59
N TRP A 375 -32.16 -7.99 -2.87
CA TRP A 375 -32.41 -6.65 -3.39
C TRP A 375 -33.73 -6.08 -2.87
N GLN A 376 -34.72 -6.94 -2.59
CA GLN A 376 -35.97 -6.52 -1.96
C GLN A 376 -35.78 -6.19 -0.47
N GLY A 377 -34.93 -6.94 0.24
CA GLY A 377 -34.63 -6.75 1.66
C GLY A 377 -33.69 -5.58 1.97
N ALA A 378 -32.85 -5.17 1.02
CA ALA A 378 -31.96 -4.02 1.14
C ALA A 378 -32.69 -2.70 0.82
N GLU A 379 -32.59 -1.73 1.72
CA GLU A 379 -33.09 -0.38 1.50
C GLU A 379 -32.17 0.44 0.59
N SER A 380 -30.85 0.41 0.84
CA SER A 380 -29.88 1.14 0.00
C SER A 380 -29.24 0.25 -1.06
N ALA A 381 -28.40 -0.71 -0.65
CA ALA A 381 -27.63 -1.53 -1.56
C ALA A 381 -27.19 -2.87 -0.94
N VAL A 382 -26.92 -3.82 -1.84
CA VAL A 382 -26.24 -5.09 -1.62
C VAL A 382 -24.84 -4.98 -2.20
N PHE A 383 -23.82 -5.11 -1.35
CA PHE A 383 -22.41 -5.05 -1.72
C PHE A 383 -21.81 -6.44 -1.84
N VAL A 384 -21.05 -6.67 -2.91
CA VAL A 384 -20.30 -7.92 -3.13
C VAL A 384 -18.83 -7.56 -3.40
N PRO A 385 -17.88 -7.95 -2.54
CA PRO A 385 -16.46 -7.71 -2.76
C PRO A 385 -15.95 -8.56 -3.92
N VAL A 386 -15.19 -7.93 -4.83
CA VAL A 386 -14.53 -8.58 -5.96
C VAL A 386 -13.05 -8.19 -6.00
N TYR A 387 -12.18 -9.16 -6.27
CA TYR A 387 -10.72 -9.01 -6.29
C TYR A 387 -10.19 -9.08 -7.72
N ARG A 388 -10.44 -10.17 -8.45
CA ARG A 388 -9.92 -10.36 -9.82
C ARG A 388 -10.94 -9.93 -10.87
N GLN A 389 -12.23 -9.87 -10.52
CA GLN A 389 -13.30 -9.50 -11.44
C GLN A 389 -13.59 -7.98 -11.52
N ALA A 390 -12.58 -7.13 -11.33
CA ALA A 390 -12.75 -5.67 -11.42
C ALA A 390 -13.28 -5.20 -12.79
N ALA A 391 -12.95 -5.91 -13.88
CA ALA A 391 -13.49 -5.61 -15.21
C ALA A 391 -15.01 -5.86 -15.29
N LEU A 392 -15.51 -6.85 -14.57
CA LEU A 392 -16.94 -7.10 -14.46
C LEU A 392 -17.62 -6.03 -13.62
N ALA A 393 -16.98 -5.59 -12.53
CA ALA A 393 -17.47 -4.44 -11.75
C ALA A 393 -17.66 -3.19 -12.62
N ALA A 394 -16.70 -2.91 -13.52
CA ALA A 394 -16.80 -1.81 -14.48
C ALA A 394 -17.89 -2.00 -15.55
N ALA A 395 -18.33 -3.22 -15.81
CA ALA A 395 -19.44 -3.50 -16.73
C ALA A 395 -20.81 -3.19 -16.10
N PHE A 396 -20.93 -3.33 -14.78
CA PHE A 396 -22.10 -2.88 -14.02
C PHE A 396 -22.07 -1.36 -13.78
N HIS A 397 -20.91 -0.80 -13.41
CA HIS A 397 -20.74 0.60 -12.98
C HIS A 397 -19.92 1.42 -14.00
N GLY A 398 -20.43 1.59 -15.21
CA GLY A 398 -19.77 2.35 -16.27
C GLY A 398 -19.82 3.88 -16.04
N ASP A 399 -19.18 4.64 -16.93
CA ASP A 399 -19.47 6.07 -17.06
C ASP A 399 -20.97 6.19 -17.37
N SER A 400 -21.70 7.02 -16.62
CA SER A 400 -23.16 7.09 -16.40
C SER A 400 -24.10 7.23 -17.63
N ARG A 401 -23.61 6.88 -18.82
CA ARG A 401 -24.32 6.82 -20.10
C ARG A 401 -24.28 5.44 -20.76
N HIS A 402 -23.46 4.48 -20.31
CA HIS A 402 -23.32 3.16 -20.95
C HIS A 402 -22.95 2.03 -19.98
N ASP A 403 -23.84 1.69 -19.05
CA ASP A 403 -23.69 0.44 -18.30
C ASP A 403 -23.99 -0.75 -19.22
N LEU A 404 -23.14 -1.79 -19.18
CA LEU A 404 -23.30 -2.99 -20.02
C LEU A 404 -24.28 -3.98 -19.39
N LEU A 405 -24.47 -3.91 -18.07
CA LEU A 405 -25.32 -4.82 -17.29
C LEU A 405 -26.19 -4.00 -16.32
N ASP A 406 -27.39 -4.50 -16.01
CA ASP A 406 -28.33 -3.86 -15.08
C ASP A 406 -27.84 -3.96 -13.63
N GLU A 407 -27.69 -2.82 -12.95
CA GLU A 407 -27.33 -2.73 -11.52
C GLU A 407 -28.53 -2.96 -10.58
N VAL A 408 -29.66 -3.44 -11.09
CA VAL A 408 -30.91 -3.59 -10.33
C VAL A 408 -31.31 -2.24 -9.73
N HIS A 409 -31.38 -1.21 -10.58
CA HIS A 409 -31.66 0.18 -10.17
C HIS A 409 -30.68 0.73 -9.11
N GLY A 410 -29.38 0.36 -9.21
CA GLY A 410 -28.31 0.81 -8.30
C GLY A 410 -28.30 0.11 -6.94
N LYS A 411 -29.12 -0.93 -6.75
CA LYS A 411 -29.14 -1.76 -5.54
C LYS A 411 -28.00 -2.76 -5.49
N LEU A 412 -27.52 -3.28 -6.63
CA LEU A 412 -26.37 -4.18 -6.66
C LEU A 412 -25.08 -3.38 -6.83
N ARG A 413 -24.14 -3.54 -5.90
CA ARG A 413 -22.84 -2.86 -5.95
C ARG A 413 -21.70 -3.86 -5.85
N LEU A 414 -20.94 -3.95 -6.93
CA LEU A 414 -19.69 -4.71 -6.93
C LEU A 414 -18.60 -3.81 -6.35
N TYR A 415 -17.90 -4.30 -5.33
CA TYR A 415 -16.90 -3.54 -4.60
C TYR A 415 -15.49 -4.02 -4.96
N PRO A 416 -14.74 -3.32 -5.83
CA PRO A 416 -13.42 -3.76 -6.28
C PRO A 416 -12.37 -3.56 -5.18
N VAL A 417 -12.12 -4.60 -4.39
CA VAL A 417 -11.31 -4.54 -3.17
C VAL A 417 -9.90 -4.03 -3.47
N LEU A 418 -9.24 -4.58 -4.50
CA LEU A 418 -7.88 -4.18 -4.87
C LEU A 418 -7.81 -2.71 -5.32
N THR A 419 -8.80 -2.22 -6.07
CA THR A 419 -8.85 -0.81 -6.52
C THR A 419 -8.94 0.13 -5.34
N HIS A 420 -9.82 -0.16 -4.38
CA HIS A 420 -10.00 0.68 -3.20
C HIS A 420 -8.85 0.54 -2.19
N ALA A 421 -8.19 -0.63 -2.12
CA ALA A 421 -7.00 -0.83 -1.31
C ALA A 421 -5.76 -0.11 -1.88
N CYS A 422 -5.75 0.30 -3.15
CA CYS A 422 -4.64 1.04 -3.78
C CYS A 422 -4.59 2.53 -3.39
N ASP A 423 -5.45 3.00 -2.48
CA ASP A 423 -5.38 4.37 -1.95
C ASP A 423 -4.11 4.53 -1.10
N ALA A 424 -3.10 5.17 -1.68
CA ALA A 424 -1.82 5.42 -1.02
C ALA A 424 -1.96 6.28 0.25
N GLY A 425 -2.98 7.14 0.33
CA GLY A 425 -3.30 7.91 1.52
C GLY A 425 -3.76 7.00 2.66
N LEU A 426 -4.65 6.04 2.39
CA LEU A 426 -5.14 5.07 3.38
C LEU A 426 -4.08 4.04 3.79
N ILE A 427 -3.20 3.63 2.87
CA ILE A 427 -2.03 2.81 3.23
C ILE A 427 -1.06 3.64 4.09
N ALA A 428 -0.91 4.93 3.78
CA ALA A 428 -0.06 5.83 4.55
C ALA A 428 -0.60 6.22 5.92
N GLU A 429 -1.91 6.02 6.18
CA GLU A 429 -2.49 5.97 7.53
C GLU A 429 -2.04 4.71 8.26
N ASP A 430 -0.73 4.67 8.51
CA ASP A 430 -0.03 3.60 9.20
C ASP A 430 -0.50 3.46 10.64
N LEU A 431 -0.15 2.37 11.30
CA LEU A 431 -0.51 2.12 12.69
C LEU A 431 -0.11 3.28 13.61
N THR A 432 1.03 3.91 13.36
CA THR A 432 1.46 5.09 14.14
C THR A 432 0.49 6.25 13.97
N GLU A 433 0.08 6.56 12.74
CA GLU A 433 -0.92 7.59 12.42
C GLU A 433 -2.26 7.29 13.09
N ARG A 434 -2.71 6.03 13.03
CA ARG A 434 -3.98 5.58 13.61
C ARG A 434 -4.00 5.71 15.13
N LEU A 435 -2.96 5.24 15.81
CA LEU A 435 -2.85 5.39 17.27
C LEU A 435 -2.74 6.85 17.68
N ALA A 436 -1.98 7.66 16.93
CA ALA A 436 -1.83 9.08 17.20
C ALA A 436 -3.17 9.83 17.08
N ARG A 437 -4.00 9.46 16.09
CA ARG A 437 -5.37 9.96 15.96
C ARG A 437 -6.24 9.56 17.16
N LEU A 438 -6.21 8.29 17.57
CA LEU A 438 -6.99 7.81 18.72
C LEU A 438 -6.59 8.50 20.04
N ILE A 439 -5.29 8.74 20.26
CA ILE A 439 -4.80 9.50 21.43
C ILE A 439 -5.36 10.92 21.41
N HIS A 440 -5.32 11.58 20.25
CA HIS A 440 -5.88 12.93 20.09
C HIS A 440 -7.40 12.97 20.30
N GLU A 441 -8.14 12.01 19.73
CA GLU A 441 -9.59 11.91 19.92
C GLU A 441 -9.96 11.76 21.40
N ARG A 442 -9.21 10.94 22.15
CA ARG A 442 -9.42 10.79 23.60
C ARG A 442 -9.10 12.06 24.38
N TYR A 443 -8.03 12.76 24.00
CA TYR A 443 -7.71 14.07 24.58
C TYR A 443 -8.86 15.06 24.37
N VAL A 444 -9.38 15.17 23.13
CA VAL A 444 -10.51 16.07 22.82
C VAL A 444 -11.75 15.69 23.64
N GLN A 445 -12.08 14.40 23.73
CA GLN A 445 -13.21 13.92 24.52
C GLN A 445 -13.06 14.25 26.01
N ALA A 446 -11.86 14.07 26.58
CA ALA A 446 -11.58 14.41 27.97
C ALA A 446 -11.76 15.91 28.22
N GLN A 447 -11.23 16.76 27.34
CA GLN A 447 -11.36 18.22 27.43
C GLN A 447 -12.81 18.69 27.26
N GLN A 448 -13.59 18.05 26.38
CA GLN A 448 -15.02 18.32 26.23
C GLN A 448 -15.81 17.99 27.51
N ARG A 449 -15.49 16.88 28.18
CA ARG A 449 -16.09 16.54 29.49
C ARG A 449 -15.71 17.54 30.58
N ALA A 450 -14.51 18.13 30.48
CA ALA A 450 -14.06 19.22 31.35
C ALA A 450 -14.67 20.59 30.96
N GLY A 451 -15.53 20.65 29.94
CA GLY A 451 -16.26 21.85 29.54
C GLY A 451 -15.59 22.72 28.47
N VAL A 452 -14.46 22.29 27.91
CA VAL A 452 -13.77 23.02 26.82
C VAL A 452 -14.45 22.70 25.49
N ARG A 453 -14.79 23.72 24.69
CA ARG A 453 -15.49 23.50 23.41
C ARG A 453 -14.50 23.31 22.27
N LEU A 454 -14.95 22.64 21.21
CA LEU A 454 -14.22 22.56 19.96
C LEU A 454 -13.98 23.98 19.42
N GLY A 455 -12.74 24.26 19.01
CA GLY A 455 -12.27 25.55 18.53
C GLY A 455 -11.69 26.47 19.61
N ASP A 456 -11.92 26.22 20.90
CA ASP A 456 -11.45 27.10 21.99
C ASP A 456 -9.91 27.09 22.16
N ALA A 457 -9.22 26.06 21.65
CA ALA A 457 -7.76 25.98 21.63
C ALA A 457 -7.25 25.31 20.34
N PRO A 458 -5.97 25.52 19.95
CA PRO A 458 -5.40 24.91 18.73
C PRO A 458 -5.40 23.38 18.70
N ALA A 459 -5.47 22.73 19.87
CA ALA A 459 -5.62 21.28 20.01
C ALA A 459 -7.08 20.82 20.07
N MET A 460 -8.06 21.72 20.23
CA MET A 460 -9.49 21.39 20.32
C MET A 460 -10.15 21.39 18.94
N VAL A 461 -9.55 20.68 17.99
CA VAL A 461 -10.06 20.52 16.63
C VAL A 461 -9.95 19.07 16.20
N ASP A 462 -10.73 18.68 15.18
CA ASP A 462 -10.64 17.35 14.60
C ASP A 462 -9.25 17.07 14.05
N TRP A 463 -8.86 15.79 14.02
CA TRP A 463 -7.55 15.34 13.54
C TRP A 463 -7.19 15.90 12.14
N SER A 464 -8.18 16.02 11.25
CA SER A 464 -7.99 16.55 9.89
C SER A 464 -7.60 18.03 9.85
N ARG A 465 -7.98 18.79 10.88
CA ARG A 465 -7.70 20.23 11.03
C ARG A 465 -6.56 20.50 12.02
N LEU A 466 -6.05 19.47 12.71
CA LEU A 466 -5.00 19.60 13.70
C LEU A 466 -3.68 20.08 13.06
N PRO A 467 -3.03 21.15 13.60
CA PRO A 467 -1.75 21.62 13.11
C PRO A 467 -0.69 20.50 13.03
N GLU A 468 0.14 20.53 11.98
CA GLU A 468 1.14 19.47 11.73
C GLU A 468 2.11 19.29 12.91
N SER A 469 2.47 20.36 13.62
CA SER A 469 3.32 20.27 14.82
C SER A 469 2.64 19.53 15.99
N LEU A 470 1.31 19.48 16.03
CA LEU A 470 0.56 18.73 17.04
C LEU A 470 0.30 17.29 16.58
N ARG A 471 0.05 17.07 15.28
CA ARG A 471 0.03 15.71 14.70
C ARG A 471 1.37 15.01 14.87
N ARG A 472 2.48 15.71 14.61
CA ARG A 472 3.84 15.20 14.83
C ARG A 472 4.07 14.82 16.29
N ALA A 473 3.65 15.66 17.25
CA ALA A 473 3.80 15.35 18.67
C ALA A 473 3.04 14.08 19.08
N ASN A 474 1.80 13.89 18.61
CA ASN A 474 1.03 12.66 18.86
C ASN A 474 1.69 11.42 18.22
N ARG A 475 2.20 11.51 17.00
CA ARG A 475 2.95 10.40 16.36
C ARG A 475 4.22 10.07 17.13
N ALA A 476 4.90 11.12 17.59
CA ALA A 476 6.10 10.95 18.37
C ALA A 476 5.73 10.23 19.67
N HIS A 477 4.66 10.62 20.38
CA HIS A 477 4.19 9.93 21.58
C HIS A 477 4.03 8.43 21.36
N VAL A 478 3.37 8.04 20.26
CA VAL A 478 3.24 6.62 19.86
C VAL A 478 4.58 5.93 19.67
N GLN A 479 5.54 6.59 19.03
CA GLN A 479 6.89 6.05 18.80
C GLN A 479 7.68 5.85 20.11
N ASP A 480 7.33 6.59 21.18
CA ASP A 480 7.95 6.44 22.49
C ASP A 480 7.43 5.27 23.31
N ILE A 481 6.22 4.79 22.98
CA ILE A 481 5.52 3.75 23.75
C ILE A 481 6.47 2.57 23.98
N ALA A 482 7.20 2.15 22.94
CA ALA A 482 8.15 1.05 23.02
C ALA A 482 9.19 1.20 24.14
N ALA A 483 9.75 2.41 24.31
CA ALA A 483 10.78 2.68 25.31
C ALA A 483 10.21 2.63 26.73
N LYS A 484 9.01 3.18 26.94
CA LYS A 484 8.29 3.13 28.22
C LYS A 484 7.88 1.70 28.58
N LEU A 485 7.37 0.94 27.61
CA LEU A 485 6.99 -0.45 27.84
C LEU A 485 8.19 -1.32 28.20
N LEU A 486 9.34 -1.11 27.55
CA LEU A 486 10.57 -1.82 27.89
C LEU A 486 10.99 -1.57 29.33
N ASP A 487 10.91 -0.32 29.79
CA ASP A 487 11.23 0.07 31.18
C ASP A 487 10.25 -0.54 32.21
N LEU A 488 9.00 -0.80 31.81
CA LEU A 488 7.99 -1.48 32.62
C LEU A 488 8.08 -3.02 32.54
N GLY A 489 8.92 -3.58 31.68
CA GLY A 489 8.95 -5.01 31.38
C GLY A 489 7.68 -5.49 30.66
N CYS A 490 7.02 -4.62 29.91
CA CYS A 490 5.80 -4.89 29.17
C CYS A 490 6.07 -5.04 27.67
N VAL A 491 5.21 -5.81 27.00
CA VAL A 491 5.22 -5.96 25.53
C VAL A 491 3.80 -5.82 24.98
N VAL A 492 3.69 -5.34 23.73
CA VAL A 492 2.41 -5.24 23.00
C VAL A 492 2.15 -6.54 22.25
N ALA A 493 1.02 -7.19 22.43
CA ALA A 493 0.60 -8.37 21.68
C ALA A 493 -0.78 -8.17 21.03
N PRO A 494 -1.13 -8.94 19.98
CA PRO A 494 -2.51 -9.03 19.53
C PRO A 494 -3.41 -9.50 20.66
N ARG A 495 -4.60 -8.89 20.79
CA ARG A 495 -5.53 -9.23 21.85
C ARG A 495 -6.27 -10.53 21.56
N HIS A 496 -6.29 -11.43 22.54
CA HIS A 496 -7.00 -12.73 22.45
C HIS A 496 -8.12 -12.91 23.50
N GLY A 497 -8.35 -11.91 24.36
CA GLY A 497 -9.47 -11.91 25.30
C GLY A 497 -9.15 -12.36 26.73
N GLY A 498 -7.90 -12.72 27.03
CA GLY A 498 -7.46 -12.98 28.40
C GLY A 498 -7.23 -11.66 29.16
N THR A 499 -7.93 -11.43 30.27
CA THR A 499 -7.81 -10.18 31.05
C THR A 499 -6.69 -10.19 32.10
N GLY A 500 -6.11 -11.37 32.40
CA GLY A 500 -5.14 -11.53 33.47
C GLY A 500 -3.88 -10.68 33.29
N ASP A 501 -3.24 -10.78 32.13
CA ASP A 501 -1.98 -10.08 31.85
C ASP A 501 -2.18 -8.59 31.55
N ALA A 502 -3.33 -8.23 30.97
CA ALA A 502 -3.71 -6.84 30.72
C ALA A 502 -3.90 -6.05 32.02
N SER A 503 -4.50 -6.68 33.05
CA SER A 503 -4.65 -6.08 34.37
C SER A 503 -3.29 -5.85 35.05
N ALA A 504 -2.37 -6.82 34.96
CA ALA A 504 -1.04 -6.70 35.52
C ALA A 504 -0.19 -5.61 34.84
N ALA A 505 -0.35 -5.42 33.52
CA ALA A 505 0.29 -4.33 32.80
C ALA A 505 -0.34 -2.96 33.13
N GLY A 506 -1.66 -2.88 33.29
CA GLY A 506 -2.34 -1.68 33.76
C GLY A 506 -1.86 -1.25 35.15
N GLN A 507 -1.77 -2.19 36.09
CA GLN A 507 -1.21 -1.94 37.42
C GLN A 507 0.25 -1.47 37.36
N ALA A 508 1.09 -2.07 36.49
CA ALA A 508 2.47 -1.62 36.33
C ALA A 508 2.58 -0.17 35.83
N ILE A 509 1.64 0.26 34.98
CA ILE A 509 1.54 1.66 34.53
C ILE A 509 1.11 2.55 35.70
N ASP A 510 0.07 2.15 36.44
CA ASP A 510 -0.46 2.92 37.56
C ASP A 510 0.58 3.10 38.68
N ASP A 511 1.34 2.05 39.00
CA ASP A 511 2.42 2.06 40.01
C ASP A 511 3.53 3.08 39.69
N ARG A 512 3.76 3.36 38.40
CA ARG A 512 4.81 4.27 37.90
C ARG A 512 4.27 5.46 37.14
N ILE A 513 2.99 5.81 37.37
CA ILE A 513 2.30 6.82 36.57
C ILE A 513 2.97 8.20 36.61
N GLU A 514 3.46 8.62 37.79
CA GLU A 514 4.19 9.88 37.95
C GLU A 514 5.45 9.92 37.10
N GLU A 515 6.24 8.86 37.14
CA GLU A 515 7.50 8.76 36.42
C GLU A 515 7.26 8.76 34.90
N LEU A 516 6.29 7.98 34.42
CA LEU A 516 5.94 7.90 33.01
C LEU A 516 5.40 9.22 32.47
N ALA A 517 4.58 9.93 33.26
CA ALA A 517 4.03 11.23 32.91
C ALA A 517 5.15 12.30 32.86
N HIS A 518 6.07 12.29 33.82
CA HIS A 518 7.24 13.17 33.82
C HIS A 518 8.13 12.89 32.59
N LEU A 519 8.45 11.62 32.30
CA LEU A 519 9.25 11.25 31.13
C LEU A 519 8.61 11.71 29.81
N GLU A 520 7.28 11.62 29.70
CA GLU A 520 6.55 12.14 28.54
C GLU A 520 6.63 13.65 28.45
N HIS A 521 6.43 14.36 29.56
CA HIS A 521 6.52 15.82 29.60
C HIS A 521 7.91 16.32 29.19
N ASP A 522 8.96 15.69 29.73
CA ASP A 522 10.36 16.00 29.42
C ASP A 522 10.67 15.81 27.94
N ARG A 523 10.15 14.72 27.38
CA ARG A 523 10.28 14.39 25.96
C ARG A 523 9.54 15.38 25.07
N TRP A 524 8.30 15.75 25.43
CA TRP A 524 7.55 16.81 24.75
C TRP A 524 8.30 18.16 24.83
N CYS A 525 8.86 18.50 25.99
CA CYS A 525 9.67 19.71 26.18
C CYS A 525 10.90 19.73 25.28
N ARG A 526 11.63 18.61 25.18
CA ARG A 526 12.78 18.47 24.27
C ARG A 526 12.38 18.67 22.82
N GLU A 527 11.28 18.05 22.37
CA GLU A 527 10.76 18.20 21.01
C GLU A 527 10.40 19.67 20.71
N ARG A 528 9.63 20.31 21.60
CA ARG A 528 9.22 21.71 21.45
C ARG A 528 10.39 22.67 21.40
N ARG A 529 11.37 22.52 22.31
CA ARG A 529 12.62 23.32 22.28
C ARG A 529 13.40 23.09 20.99
N GLY A 530 13.47 21.86 20.49
CA GLY A 530 14.06 21.52 19.19
C GLY A 530 13.36 22.20 18.00
N ASP A 531 12.05 22.41 18.10
CA ASP A 531 11.25 23.16 17.13
C ASP A 531 11.29 24.70 17.37
N GLY A 532 12.13 25.16 18.29
CA GLY A 532 12.37 26.58 18.57
C GLY A 532 11.36 27.22 19.54
N TRP A 533 10.58 26.42 20.28
CA TRP A 533 9.69 26.94 21.31
C TRP A 533 10.44 27.30 22.59
N THR A 534 9.98 28.34 23.27
CA THR A 534 10.52 28.82 24.55
C THR A 534 9.42 28.93 25.61
N TYR A 535 9.82 29.06 26.87
CA TYR A 535 8.87 29.30 27.94
C TYR A 535 8.19 30.67 27.79
N GLY A 536 6.88 30.72 28.04
CA GLY A 536 6.16 31.97 28.22
C GLY A 536 4.71 31.77 28.62
N ASP A 537 4.24 32.70 29.44
CA ASP A 537 2.89 32.74 29.99
C ASP A 537 2.35 34.17 29.76
N PRO A 538 1.31 34.38 28.94
CA PRO A 538 0.46 33.37 28.29
C PRO A 538 1.12 32.68 27.09
N ARG A 539 0.46 31.65 26.57
CA ARG A 539 0.81 30.96 25.32
C ARG A 539 0.77 31.95 24.14
N ASP A 540 1.81 31.94 23.30
CA ASP A 540 1.91 32.74 22.08
C ASP A 540 2.50 31.88 20.96
N ASP A 541 1.65 31.44 20.01
CA ASP A 541 2.07 30.57 18.92
C ASP A 541 2.90 31.32 17.85
N VAL A 542 2.76 32.65 17.75
CA VAL A 542 3.52 33.48 16.80
C VAL A 542 4.98 33.60 17.26
N GLN A 543 5.17 33.87 18.56
CA GLN A 543 6.50 33.94 19.18
C GLN A 543 7.02 32.57 19.64
N ARG A 544 6.25 31.49 19.43
CA ARG A 544 6.54 30.12 19.88
C ARG A 544 6.81 30.04 21.39
N ARG A 545 5.95 30.65 22.20
CA ARG A 545 6.00 30.60 23.65
C ARG A 545 4.90 29.70 24.21
N HIS A 546 5.26 28.78 25.10
CA HIS A 546 4.29 27.87 25.72
C HIS A 546 4.45 27.83 27.25
N PRO A 547 3.35 27.94 28.03
CA PRO A 547 3.43 28.03 29.50
C PRO A 547 3.92 26.73 30.13
N ALA A 548 3.62 25.58 29.53
CA ALA A 548 4.08 24.29 30.02
C ALA A 548 5.58 24.00 29.79
N LEU A 549 6.36 24.86 29.12
CA LEU A 549 7.81 24.63 28.91
C LEU A 549 8.67 24.94 30.14
N ARG A 550 8.26 24.41 31.29
CA ARG A 550 8.88 24.56 32.61
C ARG A 550 9.14 23.18 33.24
N PRO A 551 9.95 23.07 34.31
CA PRO A 551 10.13 21.82 35.06
C PRO A 551 8.79 21.20 35.50
N TRP A 552 8.74 19.88 35.61
CA TRP A 552 7.52 19.14 35.97
C TRP A 552 6.92 19.61 37.29
N GLU A 553 7.76 19.87 38.29
CA GLU A 553 7.38 20.30 39.63
C GLU A 553 6.74 21.70 39.66
N GLU A 554 6.99 22.51 38.63
CA GLU A 554 6.44 23.86 38.49
C GLU A 554 5.14 23.90 37.66
N LEU A 555 4.71 22.77 37.11
CA LEU A 555 3.46 22.68 36.36
C LEU A 555 2.24 22.84 37.29
N PRO A 556 1.19 23.51 36.82
CA PRO A 556 -0.12 23.46 37.45
C PRO A 556 -0.61 22.01 37.63
N SER A 557 -1.30 21.72 38.74
CA SER A 557 -1.74 20.35 39.08
C SER A 557 -2.70 19.74 38.06
N ASP A 558 -3.53 20.57 37.43
CA ASP A 558 -4.43 20.18 36.34
C ASP A 558 -3.66 19.78 35.08
N VAL A 559 -2.56 20.49 34.75
CA VAL A 559 -1.69 20.14 33.63
C VAL A 559 -0.90 18.86 33.91
N GLN A 560 -0.43 18.66 35.15
CA GLN A 560 0.19 17.38 35.54
C GLN A 560 -0.81 16.23 35.40
N GLU A 561 -2.06 16.41 35.86
CA GLU A 561 -3.09 15.38 35.77
C GLU A 561 -3.43 15.03 34.33
N GLN A 562 -3.51 16.01 33.42
CA GLN A 562 -3.69 15.76 31.99
C GLN A 562 -2.58 14.86 31.39
N ASN A 563 -1.33 15.04 31.83
CA ASN A 563 -0.22 14.17 31.39
C ASN A 563 -0.37 12.75 31.93
N ARG A 564 -0.81 12.58 33.19
CA ARG A 564 -1.10 11.25 33.78
C ARG A 564 -2.25 10.57 33.06
N GLU A 565 -3.35 11.28 32.79
CA GLU A 565 -4.49 10.76 32.04
C GLU A 565 -4.08 10.27 30.64
N GLY A 566 -3.18 11.00 29.96
CA GLY A 566 -2.62 10.59 28.68
C GLY A 566 -1.93 9.22 28.74
N ILE A 567 -1.15 8.96 29.80
CA ILE A 567 -0.50 7.67 30.02
C ILE A 567 -1.51 6.59 30.43
N ARG A 568 -2.47 6.89 31.31
CA ARG A 568 -3.52 5.94 31.74
C ARG A 568 -4.42 5.51 30.57
N ALA A 569 -4.57 6.36 29.55
CA ALA A 569 -5.38 6.04 28.37
C ALA A 569 -4.69 5.06 27.39
N LEU A 570 -3.37 4.83 27.51
CA LEU A 570 -2.62 4.01 26.56
C LEU A 570 -3.13 2.56 26.41
N PRO A 571 -3.44 1.80 27.48
CA PRO A 571 -3.95 0.44 27.35
C PRO A 571 -5.25 0.37 26.53
N ASP A 572 -6.14 1.33 26.75
CA ASP A 572 -7.41 1.37 26.04
C ASP A 572 -7.23 1.79 24.56
N VAL A 573 -6.32 2.71 24.25
CA VAL A 573 -5.97 3.10 22.87
C VAL A 573 -5.46 1.87 22.10
N LEU A 574 -4.60 1.09 22.75
CA LEU A 574 -4.08 -0.17 22.19
C LEU A 574 -5.21 -1.19 22.02
N SER A 575 -6.11 -1.32 23.01
CA SER A 575 -7.27 -2.20 22.94
C SER A 575 -8.24 -1.84 21.81
N ASP A 576 -8.49 -0.56 21.56
CA ASP A 576 -9.31 -0.08 20.43
C ASP A 576 -8.70 -0.47 19.07
N SER A 577 -7.38 -0.64 19.04
CA SER A 577 -6.61 -1.03 17.88
C SER A 577 -6.37 -2.55 17.77
N GLY A 578 -6.91 -3.35 18.71
CA GLY A 578 -6.80 -4.81 18.70
C GLY A 578 -5.58 -5.37 19.41
N PHE A 579 -4.91 -4.57 20.24
CA PHE A 579 -3.72 -4.95 20.99
C PHE A 579 -3.98 -5.00 22.49
N GLU A 580 -3.13 -5.74 23.19
CA GLU A 580 -3.07 -5.73 24.65
C GLU A 580 -1.63 -5.60 25.14
N LEU A 581 -1.48 -5.06 26.34
CA LEU A 581 -0.21 -5.01 27.04
C LEU A 581 -0.06 -6.25 27.91
N ILE A 582 1.08 -6.92 27.78
CA ILE A 582 1.43 -8.09 28.57
C ILE A 582 2.66 -7.75 29.39
N ARG A 583 2.59 -7.93 30.71
CA ARG A 583 3.76 -7.84 31.58
C ARG A 583 4.54 -9.14 31.50
N LEU A 584 5.81 -9.07 31.11
CA LEU A 584 6.69 -10.22 31.16
C LEU A 584 6.96 -10.55 32.64
N ALA A 585 6.84 -11.82 33.02
CA ALA A 585 7.31 -12.27 34.32
C ALA A 585 8.79 -11.85 34.48
N PRO A 586 9.24 -11.40 35.68
CA PRO A 586 10.63 -11.06 35.87
C PRO A 586 11.50 -12.26 35.45
N PRO A 587 12.64 -12.03 34.78
CA PRO A 587 13.50 -13.12 34.36
C PRO A 587 13.83 -13.98 35.58
N VAL A 588 13.62 -15.29 35.48
CA VAL A 588 14.15 -16.25 36.45
C VAL A 588 15.62 -15.88 36.66
N PRO A 589 16.07 -15.56 37.89
CA PRO A 589 17.45 -15.15 38.10
C PRO A 589 18.34 -16.23 37.52
N ALA A 590 19.19 -15.84 36.56
CA ALA A 590 20.16 -16.74 35.96
C ALA A 590 20.82 -17.51 37.10
N GLN A 591 20.67 -18.84 37.13
CA GLN A 591 21.34 -19.69 38.09
C GLN A 591 22.80 -19.24 38.11
N ARG A 592 23.23 -18.66 39.24
CA ARG A 592 24.64 -18.39 39.50
C ARG A 592 25.33 -19.71 39.21
N ARG A 593 26.11 -19.79 38.12
CA ARG A 593 27.07 -20.86 37.95
C ARG A 593 27.89 -20.85 39.25
N GLY A 594 27.74 -21.91 40.03
CA GLY A 594 28.53 -22.13 41.23
C GLY A 594 30.01 -21.97 40.90
N PRO A 595 30.84 -21.60 41.89
CA PRO A 595 32.28 -21.50 41.68
C PRO A 595 32.76 -22.81 41.06
N ARG A 596 33.49 -22.71 39.95
CA ARG A 596 34.26 -23.85 39.44
C ARG A 596 35.23 -24.23 40.55
N ASP A 597 34.99 -25.38 41.16
CA ASP A 597 35.97 -26.03 42.02
C ASP A 597 37.27 -26.18 41.21
N ALA A 598 38.31 -25.56 41.74
CA ALA A 598 39.68 -25.85 41.37
C ALA A 598 40.06 -27.16 42.07
N ALA A 599 40.32 -28.20 41.29
CA ALA A 599 41.16 -29.34 41.62
C ALA A 599 41.78 -29.87 40.33
#